data_AF-A0A4P9VIJ5-F1
#
_entry.id   AF-A0A4P9VIJ5-F1
#
_cell.length_a   1.000
_cell.length_b   1.000
_cell.length_c   1.000
_cell.angle_alpha   90.00
_cell.angle_beta   90.00
_cell.angle_gamma   90.00
#
_symmetry.space_group_name_H-M   'P 1'
#
loop_
_entity.id
_entity.type
_entity.pdbx_description
1 polymer ?
#
loop_
_entity_poly.entity_id
_entity_poly.type
_entity_poly.pdbx_seq_one_letter_code
_entity_poly.pdbx_strand_id
1 'polypeptide(L)'
;MSIEIQGKEVIGIQSQALTTEELHILVALADGKTEDEIEQELGTDITLASLPIRAKLGASTKIHMISRAFLLQVLIPRVLVVLLCASMVVAMDDGYRRERTRVRSSFRVSLRLKN
;
A
#
# COMPACT_ATOMS: atom_id res chain seq x y z
N MET A 1 9.35 10.73 13.25
CA MET A 1 8.05 10.05 13.35
C MET A 1 7.24 10.46 12.13
N SER A 2 6.83 9.50 11.30
CA SER A 2 5.89 9.76 10.21
C SER A 2 4.50 9.98 10.81
N ILE A 3 3.83 11.06 10.42
CA ILE A 3 2.43 11.29 10.81
C ILE A 3 1.54 10.49 9.86
N GLU A 4 0.58 9.78 10.43
CA GLU A 4 -0.38 8.97 9.70
C GLU A 4 -1.80 9.41 10.04
N ILE A 5 -2.63 9.58 9.02
CA ILE A 5 -4.05 9.94 9.15
C ILE A 5 -4.87 8.75 8.69
N GLN A 6 -5.75 8.29 9.57
CA GLN A 6 -6.61 7.15 9.31
C GLN A 6 -7.94 7.61 8.73
N GLY A 7 -8.16 7.34 7.45
CA GLY A 7 -9.46 7.45 6.78
C GLY A 7 -10.31 6.19 6.97
N LYS A 8 -11.50 6.17 6.37
CA LYS A 8 -12.39 5.00 6.39
C LYS A 8 -11.87 3.89 5.49
N GLU A 9 -11.50 4.24 4.26
CA GLU A 9 -11.09 3.30 3.22
C GLU A 9 -9.58 3.36 2.94
N VAL A 10 -8.97 4.51 3.19
CA VAL A 10 -7.54 4.75 2.95
C VAL A 10 -6.79 5.18 4.21
N ILE A 11 -5.49 4.98 4.20
CA ILE A 11 -4.56 5.52 5.20
C ILE A 11 -3.67 6.52 4.49
N GLY A 12 -3.59 7.74 5.03
CA GLY A 12 -2.68 8.78 4.57
C GLY A 12 -1.38 8.77 5.35
N ILE A 13 -0.25 8.78 4.65
CA ILE A 13 1.09 8.89 5.21
C ILE A 13 1.66 10.26 4.85
N GLN A 14 2.14 10.99 5.84
CA GLN A 14 2.75 12.30 5.60
C GLN A 14 4.08 12.13 4.84
N SER A 15 4.03 12.49 3.56
CA SER A 15 5.16 12.44 2.62
C SER A 15 5.04 13.60 1.62
N GLN A 16 6.03 13.75 0.73
CA GLN A 16 6.03 14.77 -0.34
C GLN A 16 5.85 16.22 0.16
N ALA A 17 6.35 16.51 1.36
CA ALA A 17 6.22 17.82 2.03
C ALA A 17 4.77 18.30 2.23
N LEU A 18 3.81 17.36 2.31
CA LEU A 18 2.43 17.67 2.66
C LEU A 18 2.32 18.08 4.14
N THR A 19 1.55 19.13 4.41
CA THR A 19 1.18 19.48 5.77
C THR A 19 0.15 18.49 6.31
N THR A 20 -0.08 18.49 7.61
CA THR A 20 -1.08 17.63 8.25
C THR A 20 -2.50 17.94 7.76
N GLU A 21 -2.84 19.21 7.57
CA GLU A 21 -4.13 19.65 7.04
C GLU A 21 -4.32 19.21 5.58
N GLU A 22 -3.30 19.41 4.74
CA GLU A 22 -3.31 18.97 3.34
C GLU A 22 -3.47 17.45 3.23
N LEU A 23 -2.79 16.68 4.09
CA LEU A 23 -2.95 15.24 4.14
C LEU A 23 -4.37 14.84 4.60
N HIS A 24 -4.95 15.58 5.55
CA HIS A 24 -6.33 15.36 6.01
C HIS A 24 -7.34 15.56 4.87
N ILE A 25 -7.20 16.65 4.11
CA ILE A 25 -8.01 16.93 2.92
C ILE A 25 -7.85 15.81 1.89
N LEU A 26 -6.62 15.39 1.63
CA LEU A 26 -6.32 14.36 0.65
C LEU A 26 -6.94 13.00 1.03
N VAL A 27 -6.90 12.63 2.32
CA VAL A 27 -7.54 11.42 2.85
C VAL A 27 -9.07 11.53 2.73
N ALA A 28 -9.66 12.67 3.11
CA ALA A 28 -11.10 12.88 3.03
C ALA A 28 -11.64 12.81 1.59
N LEU A 29 -10.92 13.41 0.63
CA LEU A 29 -11.24 13.32 -0.79
C LEU A 29 -11.13 11.89 -1.33
N ALA A 30 -10.13 11.14 -0.87
CA ALA A 30 -9.93 9.73 -1.27
C ALA A 30 -10.95 8.78 -0.63
N ASP A 31 -11.47 9.10 0.55
CA ASP A 31 -12.61 8.41 1.19
C ASP A 31 -13.96 8.76 0.53
N GLY A 32 -13.97 9.63 -0.48
CA GLY A 32 -15.16 9.98 -1.25
C GLY A 32 -16.03 11.09 -0.65
N LYS A 33 -15.53 11.85 0.33
CA LYS A 33 -16.25 13.03 0.84
C LYS A 33 -16.36 14.10 -0.23
N THR A 34 -17.48 14.82 -0.21
CA THR A 34 -17.70 15.96 -1.12
C THR A 34 -16.95 17.20 -0.61
N GLU A 35 -16.71 18.16 -1.50
CA GLU A 35 -15.99 19.39 -1.13
C GLU A 35 -16.74 20.16 -0.03
N ASP A 36 -18.07 20.29 -0.16
CA ASP A 36 -18.92 20.94 0.84
C ASP A 36 -18.81 20.27 2.23
N GLU A 37 -18.75 18.94 2.29
CA GLU A 37 -18.57 18.20 3.55
C GLU A 37 -17.21 18.49 4.19
N ILE A 38 -16.14 18.55 3.40
CA ILE A 38 -14.79 18.81 3.91
C ILE A 38 -14.64 20.29 4.30
N GLU A 39 -15.22 21.21 3.54
CA GLU A 39 -15.29 22.64 3.88
C GLU A 39 -16.01 22.86 5.20
N GLN A 40 -17.11 22.15 5.43
CA GLN A 40 -17.84 22.21 6.70
C GLN A 40 -17.04 21.63 7.88
N GLU A 41 -16.23 20.60 7.64
CA GLU A 41 -15.40 19.97 8.68
C GLU A 41 -14.13 20.76 9.03
N LEU A 42 -13.43 21.30 8.02
CA LEU A 42 -12.15 22.01 8.21
C LEU A 42 -12.31 23.53 8.28
N GLY A 43 -13.43 24.09 7.81
CA GLY A 43 -13.62 25.54 7.71
C GLY A 43 -12.71 26.23 6.68
N THR A 44 -12.16 25.46 5.73
CA THR A 44 -11.20 25.96 4.73
C THR A 44 -11.75 25.71 3.32
N ASP A 45 -11.63 26.70 2.44
CA ASP A 45 -11.98 26.58 1.02
C ASP A 45 -11.12 25.49 0.34
N ILE A 46 -11.76 24.40 -0.07
CA ILE A 46 -11.10 23.21 -0.63
C ILE A 46 -10.53 23.53 -2.02
N THR A 47 -11.19 24.41 -2.77
CA THR A 47 -10.74 24.76 -4.12
C THR A 47 -9.37 25.41 -4.06
N LEU A 48 -9.17 26.33 -3.10
CA LEU A 48 -7.90 26.98 -2.87
C LEU A 48 -6.87 26.06 -2.19
N ALA A 49 -7.29 25.29 -1.18
CA ALA A 49 -6.42 24.37 -0.46
C ALA A 49 -5.92 23.21 -1.35
N SER A 50 -6.63 22.86 -2.42
CA SER A 50 -6.23 21.80 -3.36
C SER A 50 -5.10 22.20 -4.31
N LEU A 51 -4.86 23.50 -4.52
CA LEU A 51 -3.80 24.01 -5.40
C LEU A 51 -2.38 23.65 -4.90
N PRO A 52 -2.01 23.92 -3.65
CA PRO A 52 -0.69 23.54 -3.14
C PRO A 52 -0.51 22.02 -3.11
N ILE A 53 -1.56 21.25 -2.79
CA ILE A 53 -1.55 19.79 -2.79
C ILE A 53 -1.23 19.25 -4.20
N ARG A 54 -1.89 19.80 -5.22
CA ARG A 54 -1.61 19.49 -6.62
C ARG A 54 -0.19 19.81 -7.03
N ALA A 55 0.32 20.98 -6.63
CA ALA A 55 1.69 21.37 -6.94
C ALA A 55 2.71 20.41 -6.32
N LYS A 56 2.52 20.03 -5.06
CA LYS A 56 3.39 19.09 -4.33
C LYS A 56 3.37 17.69 -4.92
N LEU A 57 2.20 17.20 -5.32
CA LEU A 57 2.05 15.87 -5.93
C LEU A 57 2.39 15.86 -7.42
N GLY A 58 2.48 17.03 -8.07
CA GLY A 58 2.71 17.16 -9.51
C GLY A 58 1.49 16.74 -10.34
N ALA A 59 0.29 17.13 -9.91
CA ALA A 59 -0.98 16.74 -10.51
C ALA A 59 -1.73 17.94 -11.12
N SER A 60 -2.44 17.68 -12.22
CA SER A 60 -3.19 18.72 -12.97
C SER A 60 -4.68 18.75 -12.65
N THR A 61 -5.28 17.60 -12.35
CA THR A 61 -6.71 17.45 -12.02
C THR A 61 -6.90 16.87 -10.61
N LYS A 62 -8.11 16.97 -10.02
CA LYS A 62 -8.38 16.39 -8.69
C LYS A 62 -8.27 14.86 -8.71
N ILE A 63 -8.80 14.24 -9.77
CA ILE A 63 -8.64 12.79 -9.99
C ILE A 63 -7.15 12.43 -10.16
N HIS A 64 -6.40 13.19 -10.96
CA HIS A 64 -4.96 12.95 -11.13
C HIS A 64 -4.19 13.10 -9.81
N MET A 65 -4.61 14.03 -8.94
CA MET A 65 -4.02 14.23 -7.60
C MET A 65 -4.21 12.98 -6.72
N ILE A 66 -5.43 12.43 -6.66
CA ILE A 66 -5.72 11.20 -5.90
C ILE A 66 -4.93 10.02 -6.47
N SER A 67 -4.96 9.83 -7.79
CA SER A 67 -4.21 8.74 -8.44
C SER A 67 -2.70 8.85 -8.16
N ARG A 68 -2.12 10.06 -8.21
CA ARG A 68 -0.71 10.26 -7.88
C ARG A 68 -0.40 10.04 -6.41
N ALA A 69 -1.31 10.40 -5.51
CA ALA A 69 -1.13 10.15 -4.09
C ALA A 69 -1.00 8.65 -3.78
N PHE A 70 -1.75 7.79 -4.48
CA PHE A 70 -1.55 6.33 -4.40
C PHE A 70 -0.20 5.89 -4.99
N LEU A 71 0.18 6.41 -6.16
CA LEU A 71 1.47 6.06 -6.80
C LEU A 71 2.68 6.46 -5.97
N LEU A 72 2.61 7.61 -5.30
CA LEU A 72 3.67 8.13 -4.44
C LEU A 72 3.63 7.54 -3.02
N GLN A 73 2.77 6.56 -2.76
CA GLN A 73 2.57 5.91 -1.45
C GLN A 73 2.19 6.89 -0.33
N VAL A 74 1.61 8.03 -0.70
CA VAL A 74 1.01 8.98 0.25
C VAL A 74 -0.33 8.43 0.74
N LEU A 75 -1.07 7.71 -0.13
CA LEU A 75 -2.29 7.01 0.23
C LEU A 75 -2.11 5.50 0.07
N ILE A 76 -2.58 4.74 1.05
CA ILE A 76 -2.59 3.27 1.02
C ILE A 76 -4.03 2.78 1.23
N PRO A 77 -4.59 1.97 0.30
CA PRO A 77 -5.90 1.35 0.49
C PRO A 77 -5.87 0.33 1.63
N ARG A 78 -6.82 0.41 2.56
CA ARG A 78 -6.93 -0.55 3.69
C ARG A 78 -7.20 -1.97 3.22
N VAL A 79 -7.99 -2.13 2.15
CA VAL A 79 -8.31 -3.44 1.58
C VAL A 79 -7.06 -4.17 1.07
N LEU A 80 -6.09 -3.45 0.51
CA LEU A 80 -4.83 -4.06 0.05
C LEU A 80 -4.00 -4.61 1.22
N VAL A 81 -4.04 -3.94 2.38
CA VAL A 81 -3.38 -4.44 3.60
C VAL A 81 -3.99 -5.77 4.03
N VAL A 82 -5.33 -5.85 4.06
CA VAL A 82 -6.04 -7.09 4.41
C VAL A 82 -5.77 -8.21 3.40
N LEU A 83 -5.80 -7.89 2.11
CA LEU A 83 -5.54 -8.87 1.04
C LEU A 83 -4.10 -9.39 1.11
N LEU A 84 -3.13 -8.53 1.42
CA LEU A 84 -1.75 -8.91 1.64
C LEU A 84 -1.60 -9.85 2.86
N CYS A 85 -2.27 -9.53 3.97
CA CYS A 85 -2.27 -10.42 5.14
C CYS A 85 -2.91 -11.78 4.81
N ALA A 86 -4.03 -11.79 4.08
CA ALA A 86 -4.72 -13.01 3.67
C ALA A 86 -3.86 -13.87 2.73
N SER A 87 -3.16 -13.26 1.77
CA SER A 87 -2.29 -14.01 0.85
C SER A 87 -1.11 -14.67 1.55
N MET A 88 -0.57 -14.06 2.61
CA MET A 88 0.46 -14.69 3.44
C MET A 88 -0.05 -15.95 4.16
N VAL A 89 -1.29 -15.92 4.67
CA VAL A 89 -1.89 -17.10 5.33
C VAL A 89 -2.11 -18.22 4.32
N VAL A 90 -2.62 -17.92 3.12
CA VAL A 90 -2.85 -18.91 2.06
C VAL A 90 -1.52 -19.50 1.55
N ALA A 91 -0.49 -18.69 1.37
CA ALA A 91 0.81 -19.14 0.88
C ALA A 91 1.56 -20.08 1.86
N MET A 92 1.25 -20.02 3.15
CA MET A 92 1.85 -20.94 4.14
C MET A 92 1.40 -22.40 3.96
N ASP A 93 0.20 -22.63 3.41
CA ASP A 93 -0.38 -23.98 3.32
C ASP A 93 0.21 -24.80 2.15
N ASP A 94 0.46 -24.17 1.00
CA ASP A 94 1.00 -24.84 -0.19
C ASP A 94 2.52 -25.08 -0.13
N GLY A 95 3.26 -24.25 0.62
CA GLY A 95 4.74 -24.21 0.59
C GLY A 95 5.46 -25.15 1.57
N TYR A 96 4.82 -25.58 2.66
CA TYR A 96 5.50 -26.37 3.70
C TYR A 96 5.62 -27.86 3.35
N ARG A 97 4.96 -28.29 2.27
CA ARG A 97 4.96 -29.67 1.80
C ARG A 97 5.96 -29.93 0.67
N ARG A 98 7.02 -29.11 0.55
CA ARG A 98 8.26 -29.57 -0.08
C ARG A 98 8.86 -30.67 0.79
N GLU A 99 8.33 -31.88 0.67
CA GLU A 99 9.03 -33.09 1.07
C GLU A 99 10.41 -33.02 0.41
N ARG A 100 11.44 -32.72 1.21
CA ARG A 100 12.82 -33.00 0.82
C ARG A 100 12.87 -34.51 0.64
N THR A 101 12.63 -34.98 -0.57
CA THR A 101 12.87 -36.37 -0.95
C THR A 101 14.32 -36.64 -0.61
N ARG A 102 14.57 -37.35 0.49
CA ARG A 102 15.90 -37.86 0.82
C ARG A 102 16.24 -38.84 -0.28
N VAL A 103 16.92 -38.37 -1.32
CA VAL A 103 17.53 -39.23 -2.33
C VAL A 103 18.60 -40.03 -1.61
N ARG A 104 18.23 -41.23 -1.17
CA ARG A 104 19.16 -42.20 -0.61
C ARG A 104 19.96 -42.73 -1.79
N SER A 105 21.09 -42.10 -2.10
CA SER A 105 22.02 -42.59 -3.11
C SER A 105 22.60 -43.93 -2.63
N SER A 106 21.97 -45.05 -2.98
CA SER A 106 22.59 -46.36 -2.82
C SER A 106 23.68 -46.50 -3.87
N PHE A 107 24.90 -46.11 -3.52
CA PHE A 107 26.08 -46.37 -4.33
C PHE A 107 26.37 -47.89 -4.24
N ARG A 108 25.88 -48.67 -5.22
CA ARG A 108 26.31 -50.07 -5.36
C ARG A 108 27.73 -50.07 -5.91
N VAL A 109 28.71 -50.23 -5.02
CA VAL A 109 30.08 -50.54 -5.41
C VAL A 109 30.09 -51.97 -5.97
N SER A 110 30.18 -52.09 -7.29
CA SER A 110 30.42 -53.37 -7.96
C SER A 110 31.91 -53.68 -7.88
N LEU A 111 32.31 -54.54 -6.94
CA LEU A 111 33.68 -55.06 -6.86
C LEU A 111 33.91 -56.03 -8.02
N ARG A 112 34.63 -55.57 -9.05
CA ARG A 112 35.11 -56.40 -10.15
C ARG A 112 36.36 -57.14 -9.68
N LEU A 113 36.18 -58.39 -9.26
CA LEU A 113 37.28 -59.34 -9.04
C LEU A 113 38.05 -59.53 -10.35
N LYS A 114 39.35 -59.25 -10.32
CA LYS A 114 40.27 -59.50 -11.42
C LYS A 114 41.11 -60.72 -11.02
N ASN A 115 40.94 -61.81 -11.78
CA ASN A 115 41.85 -62.96 -11.77
C ASN A 115 43.21 -62.56 -12.36
#